data_AF-A0A1L7I2E2-F1
#
_entry.id   AF-A0A1L7I2E2-F1
#
_cell.length_a   1.000
_cell.length_b   1.000
_cell.length_c   1.000
_cell.angle_alpha   90.00
_cell.angle_beta   90.00
_cell.angle_gamma   90.00
#
_symmetry.space_group_name_H-M   'P 1'
#
loop_
_entity.id
_entity.type
_entity.pdbx_description
1 polymer ?
#
loop_
_entity_poly.entity_id
_entity_poly.type
_entity_poly.pdbx_seq_one_letter_code
_entity_poly.pdbx_strand_id
1 'polypeptide(L)'
;MFRLNNWEFKGVISEKPWQAGRFTNEIIYYRFSQEVLPILRIVNPCVIPGLRKHKHHQFLTPGARIELSRFISEATDVMKQFNDWDSFRIEYCKRYNVPYQLKFQL
;
A
#
# COMPACT_ATOMS: atom_id res chain seq x y z
N MET A 1 3.82 -2.18 -8.89
CA MET A 1 2.63 -2.98 -8.51
C MET A 1 1.93 -3.60 -9.72
N PHE A 2 1.42 -2.82 -10.68
CA PHE A 2 0.68 -3.35 -11.85
C PHE A 2 1.47 -4.41 -12.64
N ARG A 3 2.70 -4.06 -13.05
CA ARG A 3 3.64 -5.00 -13.70
C ARG A 3 3.79 -6.32 -12.94
N LEU A 4 4.07 -6.25 -11.64
CA LEU A 4 4.31 -7.42 -10.79
C LEU A 4 3.07 -8.31 -10.61
N ASN A 5 1.87 -7.76 -10.78
CA ASN A 5 0.61 -8.50 -10.67
C ASN A 5 0.00 -8.85 -12.05
N ASN A 6 0.68 -8.53 -13.15
CA ASN A 6 0.12 -8.65 -14.50
C ASN A 6 -1.24 -7.93 -14.66
N TRP A 7 -1.41 -6.79 -14.00
CA TRP A 7 -2.61 -5.97 -14.15
C TRP A 7 -2.47 -5.03 -15.34
N GLU A 8 -3.50 -4.98 -16.18
CA GLU A 8 -3.61 -4.03 -17.28
C GLU A 8 -3.90 -2.61 -16.74
N PHE A 9 -3.20 -1.61 -17.26
CA PHE A 9 -3.48 -0.20 -16.97
C PHE A 9 -4.19 0.45 -18.16
N LYS A 10 -5.48 0.71 -18.02
CA LYS A 10 -6.34 1.28 -19.07
C LYS A 10 -6.26 2.81 -19.19
N GLY A 11 -5.23 3.44 -18.63
CA GLY A 11 -5.11 4.91 -18.56
C GLY A 11 -5.95 5.58 -17.47
N VAL A 12 -6.88 4.85 -16.84
CA VAL A 12 -7.80 5.40 -15.83
C VAL A 12 -7.45 4.87 -14.43
N ILE A 13 -6.97 5.75 -13.55
CA ILE A 13 -6.54 5.39 -12.17
C ILE A 13 -7.70 4.90 -11.29
N SER A 14 -8.94 5.34 -11.55
CA SER A 14 -10.11 4.86 -10.80
C SER A 14 -10.42 3.40 -11.07
N GLU A 15 -10.03 2.84 -12.22
CA GLU A 15 -10.30 1.46 -12.63
C GLU A 15 -9.29 0.44 -12.12
N LYS A 16 -8.35 0.85 -11.26
CA LYS A 16 -7.41 -0.10 -10.63
C LYS A 16 -8.15 -1.21 -9.86
N PRO A 17 -7.61 -2.44 -9.83
CA PRO A 17 -8.17 -3.51 -9.01
C PRO A 17 -8.30 -3.11 -7.54
N TRP A 18 -9.35 -3.61 -6.88
CA TRP A 18 -9.62 -3.28 -5.48
C TRP A 18 -8.46 -3.68 -4.54
N GLN A 19 -7.72 -4.73 -4.91
CA GLN A 19 -6.52 -5.19 -4.21
C GLN A 19 -5.43 -4.10 -4.13
N ALA A 20 -5.37 -3.16 -5.07
CA ALA A 20 -4.34 -2.10 -5.09
C ALA A 20 -4.40 -1.21 -3.83
N GLY A 21 -5.61 -0.93 -3.32
CA GLY A 21 -5.79 -0.18 -2.07
C GLY A 21 -5.32 -0.97 -0.86
N ARG A 22 -5.62 -2.28 -0.82
CA ARG A 22 -5.16 -3.19 0.22
C ARG A 22 -3.63 -3.30 0.24
N PHE A 23 -3.02 -3.48 -0.93
CA PHE A 23 -1.57 -3.55 -1.07
C PHE A 23 -0.88 -2.25 -0.69
N THR A 24 -1.45 -1.10 -1.03
CA THR A 24 -0.91 0.19 -0.57
C THR A 24 -0.93 0.30 0.96
N ASN A 25 -2.00 -0.14 1.62
CA ASN A 25 -2.05 -0.14 3.08
C ASN A 25 -0.95 -1.01 3.69
N GLU A 26 -0.75 -2.20 3.14
CA GLU A 26 0.25 -3.14 3.62
C GLU A 26 1.68 -2.65 3.38
N ILE A 27 2.02 -2.29 2.14
CA ILE A 27 3.40 -1.95 1.77
C ILE A 27 3.82 -0.58 2.31
N ILE A 28 2.89 0.36 2.44
CA ILE A 28 3.20 1.75 2.80
C ILE A 28 2.74 2.10 4.20
N TYR A 29 1.45 1.92 4.51
CA TYR A 29 0.91 2.42 5.78
C TYR A 29 1.29 1.57 6.99
N TYR A 30 1.54 0.26 6.84
CA TYR A 30 2.01 -0.59 7.93
C TYR A 30 3.48 -0.35 8.32
N ARG A 31 4.19 0.51 7.59
CA ARG A 31 5.54 0.95 7.98
C ARG A 31 5.53 2.09 9.00
N PHE A 32 4.38 2.76 9.15
CA PHE A 32 4.17 3.65 10.30
C PHE A 32 3.93 2.83 11.56
N SER A 33 3.82 3.51 12.70
CA SER A 33 3.37 2.86 13.93
C SER A 33 1.98 2.23 13.75
N GLN A 34 1.69 1.17 14.50
CA GLN A 34 0.50 0.34 14.30
C GLN A 34 -0.81 1.12 14.50
N GLU A 35 -0.76 2.26 15.21
CA GLU A 35 -1.87 3.13 15.53
C GLU A 35 -2.25 4.09 14.38
N VAL A 36 -1.33 4.38 13.46
CA VAL A 36 -1.52 5.41 12.44
C VAL A 36 -2.66 5.07 11.47
N LEU A 37 -2.68 3.85 10.92
CA LEU A 37 -3.74 3.47 9.99
C LEU A 37 -5.13 3.39 10.65
N PRO A 38 -5.29 2.81 11.86
CA PRO A 38 -6.53 2.90 12.64
C PRO A 38 -7.03 4.36 12.80
N ILE A 39 -6.16 5.27 13.25
CA ILE A 39 -6.52 6.69 13.42
C ILE A 39 -6.95 7.31 12.09
N LEU A 40 -6.21 7.04 11.01
CA LEU A 40 -6.54 7.51 9.66
C LEU A 40 -7.91 7.01 9.17
N ARG A 41 -8.35 5.82 9.59
CA ARG A 41 -9.67 5.28 9.25
C ARG A 41 -10.80 5.94 10.04
N ILE A 42 -10.51 6.41 11.26
CA ILE A 42 -11.46 7.15 12.09
C ILE A 42 -11.66 8.56 11.51
N VAL A 43 -10.58 9.28 11.22
CA VAL A 43 -10.67 10.66 10.70
C VAL A 43 -11.08 10.75 9.23
N ASN A 44 -10.85 9.67 8.46
CA ASN A 44 -11.26 9.56 7.06
C ASN A 44 -12.15 8.31 6.86
N PRO A 45 -13.41 8.37 7.33
CA PRO A 45 -14.33 7.26 7.24
C PRO A 45 -14.74 6.98 5.79
N CYS A 46 -15.18 5.74 5.55
CA CYS A 46 -15.78 5.37 4.28
C CYS A 46 -17.17 5.99 4.15
N VAL A 47 -17.50 6.52 2.96
CA VAL A 47 -18.85 6.99 2.63
C VAL A 47 -19.75 5.80 2.29
N ILE A 48 -19.19 4.85 1.53
CA ILE A 48 -19.74 3.52 1.25
C ILE A 48 -18.59 2.51 1.31
N PRO A 49 -18.86 1.20 1.45
CA PRO A 49 -17.81 0.19 1.47
C PRO A 49 -16.81 0.35 0.31
N GLY A 50 -15.53 0.54 0.63
CA GLY A 50 -14.47 0.72 -0.36
C GLY A 50 -14.25 2.16 -0.87
N LEU A 51 -15.16 3.11 -0.60
CA LEU A 51 -15.05 4.50 -1.06
C LEU A 51 -14.87 5.48 0.10
N ARG A 52 -13.86 6.35 0.00
CA ARG A 52 -13.65 7.49 0.90
C ARG A 52 -13.73 8.78 0.12
N LYS A 53 -14.28 9.82 0.75
CA LYS A 53 -14.36 11.17 0.19
C LYS A 53 -12.96 11.77 -0.02
N HIS A 54 -12.06 11.52 0.93
CA HIS A 54 -10.69 12.05 0.93
C HIS A 54 -9.65 10.93 0.91
N LYS A 55 -8.39 11.27 0.65
CA LYS A 55 -7.24 10.34 0.67
C LYS A 55 -6.57 10.39 2.05
N HIS A 56 -6.10 9.25 2.55
CA HIS A 56 -5.47 9.17 3.88
C HIS A 56 -4.28 10.11 4.05
N HIS A 57 -3.41 10.27 3.05
CA HIS A 57 -2.24 11.15 3.14
C HIS A 57 -2.60 12.62 3.41
N GLN A 58 -3.82 13.07 3.10
CA GLN A 58 -4.28 14.43 3.36
C GLN A 58 -4.44 14.72 4.86
N PHE A 59 -4.55 13.70 5.70
CA PHE A 59 -4.67 13.81 7.15
C PHE A 59 -3.34 13.60 7.89
N LEU A 60 -2.26 13.31 7.17
CA LEU A 60 -0.92 13.20 7.74
C LEU A 60 -0.32 14.59 7.96
N THR A 61 0.49 14.70 9.01
CA THR A 61 1.34 15.88 9.28
C THR A 61 2.38 16.06 8.15
N PRO A 62 2.95 17.27 7.96
CA PRO A 62 3.94 17.50 6.92
C PRO A 62 5.14 16.54 6.99
N GLY A 63 5.68 16.27 8.19
CA GLY A 63 6.77 15.31 8.38
C GLY A 63 6.38 13.89 7.97
N ALA A 64 5.21 13.42 8.40
CA ALA A 64 4.71 12.10 8.02
C ALA A 64 4.44 11.96 6.51
N ARG A 65 4.10 13.06 5.80
CA ARG A 65 4.00 13.05 4.33
C ARG A 65 5.36 12.90 3.65
N ILE A 66 6.42 13.45 4.23
CA ILE A 66 7.80 13.26 3.72
C ILE A 66 8.21 11.79 3.90
N GLU A 67 7.94 11.21 5.08
CA GLU A 67 8.17 9.77 5.31
C GLU A 67 7.37 8.88 4.36
N LEU A 68 6.10 9.21 4.14
CA LEU A 68 5.24 8.51 3.18
C LEU A 68 5.86 8.49 1.79
N SER A 69 6.34 9.64 1.30
CA SER A 69 7.02 9.74 0.00
C SER A 69 8.28 8.89 -0.05
N ARG A 70 9.08 8.87 1.03
CA ARG A 70 10.25 7.99 1.15
C ARG A 70 9.86 6.51 1.10
N PHE A 71 8.83 6.10 1.84
CA PHE A 71 8.34 4.71 1.83
C PHE A 71 7.90 4.27 0.44
N ILE A 72 7.23 5.16 -0.31
CA ILE A 72 6.80 4.89 -1.70
C ILE A 72 8.02 4.75 -2.63
N SER A 73 9.03 5.61 -2.50
CA SER A 73 10.27 5.51 -3.28
C SER A 73 10.97 4.18 -3.02
N GLU A 74 11.20 3.87 -1.75
CA GLU A 74 11.84 2.62 -1.32
C GLU A 74 11.05 1.38 -1.80
N ALA A 75 9.72 1.39 -1.68
CA ALA A 75 8.87 0.34 -2.23
C ALA A 75 9.05 0.19 -3.75
N THR A 76 9.09 1.30 -4.47
CA THR A 76 9.27 1.31 -5.92
C THR A 76 10.65 0.76 -6.32
N ASP A 77 11.69 1.12 -5.59
CA ASP A 77 13.06 0.66 -5.86
C ASP A 77 13.24 -0.83 -5.58
N VAL A 78 12.62 -1.34 -4.52
CA VAL A 78 12.59 -2.79 -4.28
C VAL A 78 11.77 -3.49 -5.35
N MET A 79 10.59 -2.97 -5.72
CA MET A 79 9.75 -3.57 -6.79
C MET A 79 10.48 -3.73 -8.12
N LYS A 80 11.45 -2.86 -8.45
CA LYS A 80 12.26 -2.98 -9.69
C LYS A 80 13.10 -4.26 -9.75
N GLN A 81 13.43 -4.85 -8.60
CA GLN A 81 14.31 -6.03 -8.49
C GLN A 81 13.57 -7.36 -8.65
N PHE A 82 12.23 -7.34 -8.77
CA PHE A 82 11.39 -8.54 -8.81
C PHE A 82 10.57 -8.61 -10.10
N ASN A 83 10.12 -9.81 -10.44
CA ASN A 83 9.28 -10.08 -11.61
C ASN A 83 7.82 -10.38 -11.25
N ASP A 84 7.57 -10.88 -10.04
CA ASP A 84 6.24 -11.18 -9.53
C ASP A 84 5.97 -10.48 -8.19
N TRP A 85 4.68 -10.34 -7.87
CA TRP A 85 4.24 -9.62 -6.68
C TRP A 85 4.49 -10.38 -5.38
N ASP A 86 4.34 -11.70 -5.38
CA ASP A 86 4.39 -12.49 -4.16
C ASP A 86 5.83 -12.55 -3.61
N SER A 87 6.83 -12.77 -4.48
CA SER A 87 8.26 -12.71 -4.13
C SER A 87 8.67 -11.33 -3.62
N PHE A 88 8.26 -10.27 -4.33
CA PHE A 88 8.49 -8.88 -3.88
C PHE A 88 7.92 -8.65 -2.48
N ARG A 89 6.67 -9.06 -2.28
CA ARG A 89 5.92 -8.79 -1.06
C ARG A 89 6.57 -9.48 0.14
N ILE A 90 6.97 -10.74 -0.01
CA ILE A 90 7.64 -11.50 1.06
C ILE A 90 8.94 -10.80 1.46
N GLU A 91 9.82 -10.50 0.51
CA GLU A 91 11.13 -9.90 0.81
C GLU A 91 11.02 -8.47 1.31
N TYR A 92 10.09 -7.67 0.76
CA TYR A 92 9.83 -6.32 1.25
C TYR A 92 9.34 -6.33 2.69
N CYS A 93 8.36 -7.17 3.01
CA CYS A 93 7.77 -7.19 4.34
C CYS A 93 8.76 -7.70 5.39
N LYS A 94 9.60 -8.69 5.05
CA LYS A 94 10.74 -9.09 5.91
C LYS A 94 11.71 -7.92 6.15
N ARG A 95 12.14 -7.25 5.07
CA ARG A 95 13.12 -6.15 5.14
C ARG A 95 12.69 -5.01 6.05
N TYR A 96 11.41 -4.66 6.03
CA TYR A 96 10.87 -3.53 6.79
C TYR A 96 10.06 -3.95 8.03
N ASN A 97 10.13 -5.22 8.43
CA ASN A 97 9.41 -5.78 9.58
C ASN A 97 7.90 -5.47 9.56
N VAL A 98 7.29 -5.60 8.39
CA VAL A 98 5.85 -5.38 8.17
C VAL A 98 5.12 -6.72 8.26
N PRO A 99 3.97 -6.82 8.96
CA PRO A 99 3.21 -8.06 9.00
C PRO A 99 2.59 -8.39 7.63
N TYR A 100 2.75 -9.63 7.18
CA TYR A 100 2.20 -10.13 5.92
C TYR A 100 1.68 -11.56 6.06
N GLN A 101 0.59 -11.87 5.35
CA GLN A 101 0.02 -13.21 5.28
C GLN A 101 0.56 -13.98 4.08
N LEU A 102 1.09 -15.19 4.29
CA LEU A 102 1.48 -16.09 3.21
C LEU A 102 0.25 -16.68 2.48
N LYS A 103 0.34 -16.86 1.17
CA LYS A 103 -0.64 -17.68 0.44
C LYS A 103 -0.34 -19.15 0.73
N PHE A 104 -1.33 -19.87 1.24
CA PHE A 104 -1.27 -21.33 1.25
C PHE A 104 -1.54 -21.84 -0.17
N GLN A 105 -0.67 -22.71 -0.68
CA GLN A 105 -0.99 -23.56 -1.80
C GLN A 105 -1.71 -24.78 -1.22
N LEU A 106 -2.97 -24.96 -1.61
CA LEU A 106 -3.76 -26.16 -1.31
C LEU A 106 -3.45 -27.26 -2.32
#